data_AF-A0A816KTM7-F1
#
_entry.id   AF-A0A816KTM7-F1
#
_cell.length_a   1.000
_cell.length_b   1.000
_cell.length_c   1.000
_cell.angle_alpha   90.00
_cell.angle_beta   90.00
_cell.angle_gamma   90.00
#
_symmetry.space_group_name_H-M   'P 1'
#
loop_
_entity.id
_entity.type
_entity.pdbx_description
1 polymer ?
#
loop_
_entity_poly.entity_id
_entity_poly.type
_entity_poly.pdbx_seq_one_letter_code
_entity_poly.pdbx_strand_id
1 'polypeptide(L)'
;MTNNNNYNEVAMKFTVFLKKWLLLFWILSIIFTTLYVIFKFKRNDEKLNEGHFWVFTDAHIDVLYRPDGDPATRCRNVSTGNRGRTIRKFGHFDCDASSELLSSTLTAAKKIDSNIDFIIWMGDATSHLSPGANTILDVNRNFSQELRKKFPNTPIIPVLGNHDIILDTNRSTRFMKFYNETKYNLLLDDANAVETFFKGGYYSLRFRTSKDKQQTLLRFIVLNSAMFQSQYNDFFDLHEPIEQIQWFNKTLLDAHDRHDRVLLLIHVPFGMNENLLYKFYDLKYEQKLLSIIDKYSSNIIMCLSGHRHQDMFRVYSSSNATMGIIGHPPISPIGYLSQPSIRKYSYNRKSFTLKDYEQYSLNVNEAERTQKDRWALSYRFSSWYHQSKELTSTSLLRLIYLIRTNPMYSKRFLLTKHHTERTTLKKHRIIQTLCALTLFNFDEFILCTRILERKRIQYDNIVINNTSEINFHANEQLIEYRIIYRRIAFSFFIFIVIISYFVYRIHLKFSCNIVDCE
;
A
#
# COMPACT_ATOMS: atom_id res chain seq x y z
N MET A 1 56.98 -55.18 -33.65
CA MET A 1 55.80 -55.65 -32.88
C MET A 1 55.52 -54.85 -31.60
N THR A 2 56.01 -53.62 -31.45
CA THR A 2 55.88 -52.85 -30.18
C THR A 2 54.91 -51.66 -30.21
N ASN A 3 54.24 -51.36 -31.33
CA ASN A 3 53.33 -50.19 -31.42
C ASN A 3 51.85 -50.46 -31.06
N ASN A 4 51.40 -51.73 -30.96
CA ASN A 4 49.98 -52.03 -30.68
C ASN A 4 49.61 -51.98 -29.17
N ASN A 5 50.57 -52.09 -28.26
CA ASN A 5 50.29 -52.07 -26.82
C ASN A 5 50.01 -50.65 -26.29
N ASN A 6 50.61 -49.63 -26.91
CA ASN A 6 50.45 -48.23 -26.46
C ASN A 6 49.08 -47.66 -26.85
N TYR A 7 48.55 -48.04 -28.02
CA TYR A 7 47.21 -47.64 -28.48
C TYR A 7 46.09 -48.18 -27.60
N ASN A 8 46.19 -49.44 -27.17
CA ASN A 8 45.19 -50.08 -26.31
C ASN A 8 45.16 -49.47 -24.90
N GLU A 9 46.31 -49.08 -24.34
CA GLU A 9 46.39 -48.45 -23.03
C GLU A 9 45.80 -47.02 -23.04
N VAL A 10 46.08 -46.26 -24.11
CA VAL A 10 45.52 -44.90 -24.32
C VAL A 10 44.00 -44.96 -24.55
N ALA A 11 43.52 -45.90 -25.38
CA ALA A 11 42.08 -46.10 -25.60
C ALA A 11 41.36 -46.49 -24.30
N MET A 12 41.97 -47.34 -23.47
CA MET A 12 41.40 -47.76 -22.19
C MET A 12 41.32 -46.59 -21.19
N LYS A 13 42.39 -45.79 -21.07
CA LYS A 13 42.40 -44.57 -20.23
C LYS A 13 41.38 -43.54 -20.73
N PHE A 14 41.20 -43.39 -22.03
CA PHE A 14 40.18 -42.51 -22.61
C PHE A 14 38.76 -42.99 -22.29
N THR A 15 38.49 -44.28 -22.41
CA THR A 15 37.15 -44.84 -22.14
C THR A 15 36.77 -44.65 -20.67
N VAL A 16 37.72 -44.84 -19.75
CA VAL A 16 37.53 -44.60 -18.30
C VAL A 16 37.29 -43.13 -18.01
N PHE A 17 38.06 -42.23 -18.63
CA PHE A 17 37.88 -40.79 -18.49
C PHE A 17 36.53 -40.33 -19.03
N LEU A 18 36.14 -40.77 -20.23
CA LEU A 18 34.85 -40.45 -20.85
C LEU A 18 33.68 -40.94 -20.01
N LYS A 19 33.75 -42.16 -19.46
CA LYS A 19 32.74 -42.69 -18.52
C LYS A 19 32.63 -41.84 -17.25
N LYS A 20 33.76 -41.42 -16.65
CA LYS A 20 33.76 -40.53 -15.47
C LYS A 20 33.19 -39.15 -15.80
N TRP A 21 33.46 -38.62 -16.99
CA TRP A 21 32.98 -37.32 -17.43
C TRP A 21 31.50 -37.33 -17.79
N LEU A 22 31.04 -38.38 -18.50
CA LEU A 22 29.62 -38.61 -18.75
C LEU A 22 28.85 -38.79 -17.45
N LEU A 23 29.39 -39.53 -16.49
CA LEU A 23 28.81 -39.66 -15.15
C LEU A 23 28.73 -38.31 -14.43
N LEU A 24 29.80 -37.51 -14.44
CA LEU A 24 29.81 -36.18 -13.83
C LEU A 24 28.80 -35.23 -14.50
N PHE A 25 28.75 -35.22 -15.84
CA PHE A 25 27.80 -34.44 -16.61
C PHE A 25 26.35 -34.86 -16.30
N TRP A 26 26.10 -36.17 -16.20
CA TRP A 26 24.79 -36.72 -15.85
C TRP A 26 24.39 -36.34 -14.42
N ILE A 27 25.31 -36.43 -13.45
CA ILE A 27 25.10 -35.97 -12.07
C ILE A 27 24.79 -34.47 -12.02
N LEU A 28 25.59 -33.63 -12.70
CA LEU A 28 25.37 -32.18 -12.74
C LEU A 28 24.05 -31.81 -13.44
N SER A 29 23.68 -32.53 -14.50
CA SER A 29 22.40 -32.36 -15.20
C SER A 29 21.22 -32.70 -14.29
N ILE A 30 21.31 -33.80 -13.52
CA ILE A 30 20.31 -34.18 -12.51
C ILE A 30 20.20 -33.14 -11.40
N ILE A 31 21.32 -32.67 -10.87
CA ILE A 31 21.33 -31.62 -9.83
C ILE A 31 20.66 -30.35 -10.38
N PHE A 32 21.02 -29.91 -11.59
CA PHE A 32 20.47 -28.71 -12.19
C PHE A 32 18.98 -28.83 -12.50
N THR A 33 18.53 -29.95 -13.07
CA THR A 33 17.10 -30.21 -13.31
C THR A 33 16.32 -30.31 -12.02
N THR A 34 16.87 -30.96 -10.98
CA THR A 34 16.25 -31.04 -9.66
C THR A 34 16.11 -29.64 -9.03
N LEU A 35 17.17 -28.83 -9.05
CA LEU A 35 17.13 -27.45 -8.55
C LEU A 35 16.14 -26.57 -9.35
N TYR A 36 16.10 -26.73 -10.67
CA TYR A 36 15.14 -26.03 -11.53
C TYR A 36 13.69 -26.43 -11.21
N VAL A 37 13.43 -27.73 -11.02
CA VAL A 37 12.11 -28.26 -10.64
C VAL A 37 11.71 -27.74 -9.26
N ILE A 38 12.59 -27.82 -8.26
CA ILE A 38 12.35 -27.27 -6.91
C ILE A 38 12.06 -25.77 -6.98
N PHE A 39 12.85 -25.01 -7.74
CA PHE A 39 12.65 -23.57 -7.92
C PHE A 39 11.30 -23.26 -8.59
N LYS A 40 10.92 -24.03 -9.63
CA LYS A 40 9.63 -23.88 -10.33
C LYS A 40 8.46 -24.22 -9.41
N PHE A 41 8.56 -25.29 -8.63
CA PHE A 41 7.55 -25.66 -7.63
C PHE A 41 7.41 -24.58 -6.55
N LYS A 42 8.53 -24.10 -5.97
CA LYS A 42 8.51 -23.02 -4.97
C LYS A 42 7.89 -21.74 -5.51
N ARG A 43 8.24 -21.34 -6.74
CA ARG A 43 7.68 -20.15 -7.40
C ARG A 43 6.18 -20.30 -7.68
N ASN A 44 5.73 -21.50 -8.04
CA ASN A 44 4.30 -21.77 -8.22
C ASN A 44 3.55 -21.71 -6.89
N ASP A 45 4.08 -22.32 -5.83
CA ASP A 45 3.47 -22.25 -4.49
C ASP A 45 3.43 -20.80 -3.95
N GLU A 46 4.48 -20.01 -4.16
CA GLU A 46 4.49 -18.58 -3.81
C GLU A 46 3.43 -17.78 -4.57
N LYS A 47 3.19 -18.10 -5.85
CA LYS A 47 2.12 -17.47 -6.66
C LYS A 47 0.72 -17.90 -6.21
N LEU A 48 0.53 -19.17 -5.90
CA LEU A 48 -0.75 -19.69 -5.39
C LEU A 48 -1.10 -19.09 -4.02
N ASN A 49 -0.09 -18.89 -3.17
CA ASN A 49 -0.25 -18.33 -1.83
C ASN A 49 -0.19 -16.79 -1.80
N GLU A 50 -0.12 -16.11 -2.94
CA GLU A 50 -0.14 -14.64 -2.99
C GLU A 50 -1.57 -14.13 -3.20
N GLY A 51 -2.05 -13.38 -2.20
CA GLY A 51 -3.33 -12.69 -2.24
C GLY A 51 -3.19 -11.22 -2.57
N HIS A 52 -4.28 -10.63 -3.03
CA HIS A 52 -4.36 -9.22 -3.39
C HIS A 52 -5.59 -8.58 -2.78
N PHE A 53 -5.49 -7.31 -2.39
CA PHE A 53 -6.64 -6.53 -1.93
C PHE A 53 -6.52 -5.06 -2.36
N TRP A 54 -7.65 -4.41 -2.55
CA TRP A 54 -7.72 -2.97 -2.84
C TRP A 54 -7.96 -2.17 -1.56
N VAL A 55 -7.40 -0.96 -1.52
CA VAL A 55 -7.74 0.06 -0.52
C VAL A 55 -8.20 1.33 -1.24
N PHE A 56 -9.38 1.81 -0.84
CA PHE A 56 -10.00 3.07 -1.27
C PHE A 56 -10.26 3.95 -0.05
N THR A 57 -10.12 5.26 -0.17
CA THR A 57 -10.34 6.20 0.95
C THR A 57 -10.65 7.60 0.44
N ASP A 58 -11.29 8.42 1.29
CA ASP A 58 -11.40 9.87 1.14
C ASP A 58 -11.90 10.27 -0.25
N ALA A 59 -13.06 9.72 -0.64
CA ALA A 59 -13.64 10.02 -1.93
C ALA A 59 -14.29 11.39 -1.98
N HIS A 60 -14.85 11.85 -0.85
CA HIS A 60 -15.49 13.16 -0.73
C HIS A 60 -16.33 13.52 -1.96
N ILE A 61 -17.36 12.73 -2.23
CA ILE A 61 -18.27 12.98 -3.34
C ILE A 61 -19.09 14.23 -3.02
N ASP A 62 -19.03 15.21 -3.93
CA ASP A 62 -19.87 16.39 -3.89
C ASP A 62 -21.07 16.19 -4.82
N VAL A 63 -22.26 16.01 -4.23
CA VAL A 63 -23.52 15.85 -4.97
C VAL A 63 -23.93 17.12 -5.72
N LEU A 64 -23.36 18.27 -5.35
CA LEU A 64 -23.58 19.55 -6.02
C LEU A 64 -22.50 19.85 -7.05
N TYR A 65 -21.54 18.93 -7.28
CA TYR A 65 -20.50 19.11 -8.28
C TYR A 65 -21.10 19.29 -9.67
N ARG A 66 -20.68 20.35 -10.35
CA ARG A 66 -21.02 20.63 -11.74
C ARG A 66 -19.78 20.52 -12.62
N PRO A 67 -19.83 19.75 -13.72
CA PRO A 67 -18.72 19.71 -14.67
C PRO A 67 -18.39 21.06 -15.32
N ASP A 68 -19.38 21.95 -15.47
CA ASP A 68 -19.19 23.33 -15.95
C ASP A 68 -18.99 24.35 -14.81
N GLY A 69 -18.80 23.87 -13.57
CA GLY A 69 -18.66 24.68 -12.37
C GLY A 69 -17.32 25.40 -12.28
N ASP A 70 -17.34 26.59 -11.69
CA ASP A 70 -16.14 27.38 -11.39
C ASP A 70 -15.40 26.78 -10.17
N PRO A 71 -14.11 26.38 -10.31
CA PRO A 71 -13.27 25.98 -9.18
C PRO A 71 -13.28 26.94 -7.99
N ALA A 72 -13.40 28.25 -8.23
CA ALA A 72 -13.49 29.26 -7.16
C ALA A 72 -14.74 29.10 -6.28
N THR A 73 -15.78 28.46 -6.81
CA THR A 73 -17.03 28.16 -6.10
C THR A 73 -17.14 26.69 -5.71
N ARG A 74 -16.00 25.99 -5.58
CA ARG A 74 -15.92 24.55 -5.32
C ARG A 74 -16.65 23.72 -6.38
N CYS A 75 -16.68 24.20 -7.62
CA CYS A 75 -17.37 23.59 -8.74
C CYS A 75 -18.89 23.47 -8.56
N ARG A 76 -19.52 24.24 -7.66
CA ARG A 76 -20.98 24.18 -7.42
C ARG A 76 -21.78 25.16 -8.27
N ASN A 77 -21.18 26.29 -8.65
CA ASN A 77 -21.83 27.32 -9.45
C ASN A 77 -21.16 27.47 -10.82
N VAL A 78 -21.95 27.77 -11.85
CA VAL A 78 -21.43 28.02 -13.20
C VAL A 78 -20.60 29.30 -13.21
N SER A 79 -19.48 29.30 -13.95
CA SER A 79 -18.69 30.51 -14.19
C SER A 79 -19.54 31.58 -14.88
N THR A 80 -19.68 32.75 -14.25
CA THR A 80 -20.45 33.90 -14.78
C THR A 80 -19.66 34.80 -15.72
N GLY A 81 -18.34 34.55 -15.88
CA GLY A 81 -17.48 35.36 -16.74
C GLY A 81 -17.31 34.83 -18.17
N ASN A 82 -16.89 35.72 -19.10
CA ASN A 82 -16.53 35.43 -20.50
C ASN A 82 -15.35 34.45 -20.70
N ARG A 83 -14.86 33.80 -19.64
CA ARG A 83 -13.88 32.72 -19.76
C ARG A 83 -14.65 31.49 -20.23
N GLY A 84 -14.32 30.98 -21.42
CA GLY A 84 -15.02 29.86 -22.04
C GLY A 84 -15.29 28.69 -21.10
N ARG A 85 -16.43 28.02 -21.29
CA ARG A 85 -16.87 26.89 -20.45
C ARG A 85 -15.91 25.70 -20.61
N THR A 86 -14.99 25.53 -19.66
CA THR A 86 -14.18 24.29 -19.55
C THR A 86 -14.99 23.25 -18.79
N ILE A 87 -15.29 22.12 -19.44
CA ILE A 87 -15.95 20.98 -18.80
C ILE A 87 -14.91 20.15 -18.04
N ARG A 88 -15.17 19.90 -16.76
CA ARG A 88 -14.35 19.12 -15.84
C ARG A 88 -15.13 17.92 -15.34
N LYS A 89 -14.97 16.79 -16.02
CA LYS A 89 -15.77 15.58 -15.79
C LYS A 89 -15.25 14.77 -14.59
N PHE A 90 -13.94 14.66 -14.46
CA PHE A 90 -13.22 13.87 -13.47
C PHE A 90 -12.79 14.66 -12.22
N GLY A 91 -12.78 16.00 -12.25
CA GLY A 91 -12.59 16.81 -11.05
C GLY A 91 -11.66 18.02 -11.23
N HIS A 92 -11.39 18.70 -10.11
CA HIS A 92 -10.43 19.80 -10.03
C HIS A 92 -9.82 19.83 -8.63
N PHE A 93 -8.57 20.25 -8.48
CA PHE A 93 -7.89 20.32 -7.18
C PHE A 93 -8.52 21.31 -6.18
N ASP A 94 -9.41 22.20 -6.61
CA ASP A 94 -10.15 23.10 -5.73
C ASP A 94 -11.50 22.54 -5.30
N CYS A 95 -11.89 21.38 -5.83
CA CYS A 95 -13.20 20.80 -5.68
C CYS A 95 -13.10 19.40 -5.09
N ASP A 96 -14.13 19.03 -4.34
CA ASP A 96 -14.37 17.65 -3.97
C ASP A 96 -14.77 16.82 -5.20
N ALA A 97 -14.75 15.49 -5.08
CA ALA A 97 -14.86 14.60 -6.22
C ALA A 97 -16.24 14.64 -6.88
N SER A 98 -16.25 14.51 -8.20
CA SER A 98 -17.47 14.25 -8.96
C SER A 98 -17.90 12.79 -8.80
N SER A 99 -19.19 12.50 -8.98
CA SER A 99 -19.69 11.11 -9.03
C SER A 99 -19.06 10.31 -10.17
N GLU A 100 -18.68 10.98 -11.25
CA GLU A 100 -18.02 10.34 -12.39
C GLU A 100 -16.59 9.90 -12.05
N LEU A 101 -15.86 10.67 -11.23
CA LEU A 101 -14.55 10.25 -10.74
C LEU A 101 -14.68 8.93 -9.95
N LEU A 102 -15.68 8.81 -9.07
CA LEU A 102 -15.94 7.57 -8.33
C LEU A 102 -16.21 6.40 -9.27
N SER A 103 -17.09 6.59 -10.25
CA SER A 103 -17.40 5.58 -11.27
C SER A 103 -16.15 5.14 -12.04
N SER A 104 -15.32 6.11 -12.44
CA SER A 104 -14.03 5.88 -13.09
C SER A 104 -13.08 5.09 -12.20
N THR A 105 -12.93 5.48 -10.93
CA THR A 105 -12.09 4.80 -9.93
C THR A 105 -12.46 3.32 -9.79
N LEU A 106 -13.74 3.02 -9.52
CA LEU A 106 -14.20 1.64 -9.33
C LEU A 106 -14.08 0.82 -10.62
N THR A 107 -14.25 1.48 -11.78
CA THR A 107 -14.02 0.85 -13.10
C THR A 107 -12.56 0.52 -13.34
N ALA A 108 -11.66 1.43 -13.03
CA ALA A 108 -10.22 1.23 -13.14
C ALA A 108 -9.76 0.09 -12.23
N ALA A 109 -10.14 0.09 -10.95
CA ALA A 109 -9.78 -0.97 -10.01
C ALA A 109 -10.19 -2.35 -10.52
N LYS A 110 -11.45 -2.51 -10.97
CA LYS A 110 -11.95 -3.77 -11.54
C LYS A 110 -11.21 -4.19 -12.82
N LYS A 111 -10.86 -3.23 -13.68
CA LYS A 111 -10.14 -3.48 -14.95
C LYS A 111 -8.68 -3.85 -14.71
N ILE A 112 -8.02 -3.21 -13.75
CA ILE A 112 -6.63 -3.47 -13.39
C ILE A 112 -6.51 -4.84 -12.74
N ASP A 113 -7.35 -5.13 -11.75
CA ASP A 113 -7.36 -6.40 -11.06
C ASP A 113 -8.72 -6.66 -10.41
N SER A 114 -9.47 -7.60 -10.97
CA SER A 114 -10.74 -8.06 -10.40
C SER A 114 -10.58 -9.31 -9.54
N ASN A 115 -9.42 -9.95 -9.56
CA ASN A 115 -9.15 -11.16 -8.78
C ASN A 115 -8.49 -10.80 -7.44
N ILE A 116 -9.29 -10.20 -6.58
CA ILE A 116 -8.86 -9.78 -5.24
C ILE A 116 -9.65 -10.50 -4.15
N ASP A 117 -8.99 -10.70 -3.01
CA ASP A 117 -9.54 -11.45 -1.89
C ASP A 117 -10.55 -10.61 -1.08
N PHE A 118 -10.30 -9.31 -0.96
CA PHE A 118 -11.18 -8.35 -0.27
C PHE A 118 -10.87 -6.90 -0.68
N ILE A 119 -11.74 -5.97 -0.30
CA ILE A 119 -11.57 -4.52 -0.45
C ILE A 119 -11.68 -3.88 0.92
N ILE A 120 -10.82 -2.91 1.20
CA ILE A 120 -10.97 -2.01 2.34
C ILE A 120 -11.41 -0.65 1.82
N TRP A 121 -12.53 -0.14 2.33
CA TRP A 121 -12.97 1.23 2.08
C TRP A 121 -12.85 2.01 3.38
N MET A 122 -11.90 2.94 3.45
CA MET A 122 -11.54 3.62 4.70
C MET A 122 -12.33 4.90 4.98
N GLY A 123 -13.57 5.03 4.48
CA GLY A 123 -14.47 6.12 4.83
C GLY A 123 -14.22 7.44 4.10
N ASP A 124 -14.83 8.50 4.64
CA ASP A 124 -14.95 9.86 4.09
C ASP A 124 -15.51 9.85 2.67
N ALA A 125 -16.75 9.36 2.54
CA ALA A 125 -17.46 9.37 1.27
C ALA A 125 -18.04 10.75 0.93
N THR A 126 -18.35 11.59 1.92
CA THR A 126 -19.09 12.84 1.70
C THR A 126 -18.18 14.06 1.58
N SER A 127 -18.52 15.03 0.72
CA SER A 127 -17.78 16.29 0.56
C SER A 127 -17.59 17.08 1.86
N HIS A 128 -16.54 17.89 1.93
CA HIS A 128 -16.22 18.77 3.06
C HIS A 128 -17.30 19.83 3.32
N LEU A 129 -18.05 20.20 2.28
CA LEU A 129 -19.15 21.17 2.36
C LEU A 129 -20.50 20.45 2.29
N SER A 130 -20.60 19.29 2.92
CA SER A 130 -21.86 18.54 3.01
C SER A 130 -22.96 19.41 3.61
N PRO A 131 -24.16 19.48 3.00
CA PRO A 131 -25.26 20.31 3.48
C PRO A 131 -26.01 19.70 4.67
N GLY A 132 -25.67 18.49 5.12
CA GLY A 132 -26.22 17.90 6.35
C GLY A 132 -26.29 16.37 6.35
N ALA A 133 -26.95 15.82 7.38
CA ALA A 133 -27.08 14.39 7.66
C ALA A 133 -27.66 13.58 6.48
N ASN A 134 -28.69 14.09 5.81
CA ASN A 134 -29.33 13.38 4.68
C ASN A 134 -28.36 13.18 3.52
N THR A 135 -27.53 14.18 3.21
CA THR A 135 -26.51 14.05 2.16
C THR A 135 -25.42 13.06 2.54
N ILE A 136 -25.01 13.02 3.82
CA ILE A 136 -24.07 11.99 4.31
C ILE A 136 -24.64 10.59 4.07
N LEU A 137 -25.92 10.38 4.43
CA LEU A 137 -26.62 9.12 4.25
C LEU A 137 -26.76 8.73 2.77
N ASP A 138 -27.19 9.65 1.92
CA ASP A 138 -27.40 9.39 0.49
C ASP A 138 -26.09 9.10 -0.25
N VAL A 139 -25.02 9.85 0.06
CA VAL A 139 -23.71 9.62 -0.55
C VAL A 139 -23.14 8.27 -0.11
N ASN A 140 -23.20 7.94 1.18
CA ASN A 140 -22.76 6.64 1.69
C ASN A 140 -23.61 5.48 1.15
N ARG A 141 -24.93 5.69 0.97
CA ARG A 141 -25.83 4.74 0.30
C ARG A 141 -25.37 4.46 -1.13
N ASN A 142 -25.16 5.51 -1.91
CA ASN A 142 -24.76 5.40 -3.31
C ASN A 142 -23.39 4.70 -3.44
N PHE A 143 -22.42 5.07 -2.61
CA PHE A 143 -21.11 4.43 -2.60
C PHE A 143 -21.24 2.93 -2.26
N SER A 144 -21.97 2.58 -1.21
CA SER A 144 -22.19 1.17 -0.83
C SER A 144 -22.79 0.35 -1.96
N GLN A 145 -23.78 0.91 -2.67
CA GLN A 145 -24.42 0.27 -3.81
C GLN A 145 -23.48 0.13 -5.02
N GLU A 146 -22.73 1.17 -5.38
CA GLU A 146 -21.78 1.12 -6.50
C GLU A 146 -20.61 0.15 -6.22
N LEU A 147 -20.10 0.11 -4.99
CA LEU A 147 -19.11 -0.90 -4.57
C LEU A 147 -19.65 -2.32 -4.75
N ARG A 148 -20.84 -2.62 -4.20
CA ARG A 148 -21.44 -3.95 -4.31
C ARG A 148 -21.76 -4.31 -5.75
N LYS A 149 -22.29 -3.38 -6.54
CA LYS A 149 -22.56 -3.57 -7.97
C LYS A 149 -21.28 -3.87 -8.75
N LYS A 150 -20.18 -3.18 -8.45
CA LYS A 150 -18.91 -3.38 -9.15
C LYS A 150 -18.22 -4.67 -8.74
N PHE A 151 -18.27 -5.02 -7.46
CA PHE A 151 -17.63 -6.17 -6.85
C PHE A 151 -18.65 -7.05 -6.10
N PRO A 152 -19.53 -7.77 -6.82
CA PRO A 152 -20.67 -8.47 -6.23
C PRO A 152 -20.27 -9.54 -5.20
N ASN A 153 -19.20 -10.28 -5.49
CA ASN A 153 -18.76 -11.43 -4.70
C ASN A 153 -17.53 -11.16 -3.84
N THR A 154 -17.05 -9.91 -3.82
CA THR A 154 -15.84 -9.56 -3.06
C THR A 154 -16.25 -9.04 -1.68
N PRO A 155 -15.65 -9.55 -0.59
CA PRO A 155 -15.79 -9.00 0.75
C PRO A 155 -15.32 -7.55 0.81
N ILE A 156 -16.08 -6.68 1.47
CA ILE A 156 -15.77 -5.25 1.59
C ILE A 156 -15.77 -4.90 3.08
N ILE A 157 -14.69 -4.29 3.55
CA ILE A 157 -14.49 -3.90 4.94
C ILE A 157 -14.58 -2.37 5.00
N PRO A 158 -15.76 -1.79 5.28
CA PRO A 158 -15.93 -0.35 5.40
C PRO A 158 -15.46 0.18 6.76
N VAL A 159 -14.81 1.33 6.77
CA VAL A 159 -14.44 2.12 7.95
C VAL A 159 -15.19 3.44 7.89
N LEU A 160 -15.65 3.96 9.02
CA LEU A 160 -16.24 5.31 9.07
C LEU A 160 -15.15 6.37 9.10
N GLY A 161 -15.27 7.37 8.23
CA GLY A 161 -14.48 8.58 8.31
C GLY A 161 -15.14 9.67 9.15
N ASN A 162 -14.41 10.74 9.43
CA ASN A 162 -14.94 11.83 10.25
C ASN A 162 -16.07 12.61 9.54
N HIS A 163 -16.09 12.65 8.21
CA HIS A 163 -17.18 13.23 7.42
C HIS A 163 -18.37 12.27 7.21
N ASP A 164 -18.27 11.02 7.69
CA ASP A 164 -19.39 10.07 7.70
C ASP A 164 -20.16 10.08 9.03
N ILE A 165 -19.67 10.79 10.04
CA ILE A 165 -20.32 10.89 11.34
C ILE A 165 -21.56 11.78 11.24
N ILE A 166 -22.72 11.17 11.46
CA ILE A 166 -23.98 11.90 11.52
C ILE A 166 -24.12 12.52 12.90
N LEU A 167 -24.11 13.86 12.93
CA LEU A 167 -24.37 14.65 14.12
C LEU A 167 -25.89 14.71 14.41
N ASP A 168 -26.51 13.56 14.66
CA ASP A 168 -27.93 13.44 15.01
C ASP A 168 -28.15 13.64 16.52
N THR A 169 -29.34 14.10 16.88
CA THR A 169 -29.80 14.26 18.27
C THR A 169 -29.98 12.92 18.98
N ASN A 170 -30.36 11.85 18.26
CA ASN A 170 -30.54 10.53 18.86
C ASN A 170 -29.24 9.70 18.83
N ARG A 171 -28.39 9.94 19.83
CA ARG A 171 -27.07 9.31 19.99
C ARG A 171 -27.11 7.78 20.03
N SER A 172 -28.14 7.18 20.62
CA SER A 172 -28.22 5.73 20.84
C SER A 172 -28.55 4.93 19.58
N THR A 173 -29.18 5.56 18.58
CA THR A 173 -29.60 4.86 17.35
C THR A 173 -28.86 5.32 16.09
N ARG A 174 -27.94 6.29 16.18
CA ARG A 174 -27.31 6.91 15.00
C ARG A 174 -26.56 5.92 14.10
N PHE A 175 -25.85 4.94 14.68
CA PHE A 175 -25.12 3.95 13.89
C PHE A 175 -26.03 2.90 13.27
N MET A 176 -27.11 2.51 13.97
CA MET A 176 -28.16 1.66 13.41
C MET A 176 -28.89 2.37 12.27
N LYS A 177 -29.25 3.64 12.45
CA LYS A 177 -29.82 4.50 11.40
C LYS A 177 -28.88 4.57 10.20
N PHE A 178 -27.62 4.91 10.43
CA PHE A 178 -26.59 4.94 9.39
C PHE A 178 -26.56 3.60 8.64
N TYR A 179 -26.40 2.48 9.34
CA TYR A 179 -26.32 1.15 8.72
C TYR A 179 -27.51 0.82 7.81
N ASN A 180 -28.73 1.07 8.30
CA ASN A 180 -29.97 0.77 7.58
C ASN A 180 -30.15 1.68 6.36
N GLU A 181 -29.91 2.98 6.54
CA GLU A 181 -30.15 3.97 5.51
C GLU A 181 -29.05 3.97 4.43
N THR A 182 -27.81 3.64 4.77
CA THR A 182 -26.69 3.58 3.80
C THR A 182 -26.56 2.21 3.12
N LYS A 183 -27.46 1.27 3.42
CA LYS A 183 -27.40 -0.11 2.88
C LYS A 183 -26.07 -0.79 3.21
N TYR A 184 -25.51 -0.52 4.38
CA TYR A 184 -24.28 -1.16 4.84
C TYR A 184 -24.42 -2.67 5.00
N ASN A 185 -25.65 -3.20 5.11
CA ASN A 185 -25.92 -4.64 5.04
C ASN A 185 -25.47 -5.29 3.72
N LEU A 186 -25.27 -4.51 2.65
CA LEU A 186 -24.65 -4.98 1.41
C LEU A 186 -23.14 -5.21 1.59
N LEU A 187 -22.50 -4.60 2.59
CA LEU A 187 -21.05 -4.63 2.80
C LEU A 187 -20.66 -5.45 4.03
N LEU A 188 -21.43 -5.31 5.11
CA LEU A 188 -21.20 -5.88 6.43
C LEU A 188 -22.44 -6.66 6.90
N ASP A 189 -22.39 -7.99 6.80
CA ASP A 189 -23.48 -8.91 7.12
C ASP A 189 -23.19 -9.87 8.28
N ASP A 190 -21.97 -9.86 8.83
CA ASP A 190 -21.63 -10.63 10.03
C ASP A 190 -22.35 -10.09 11.27
N ALA A 191 -23.16 -10.94 11.91
CA ALA A 191 -24.05 -10.54 13.00
C ALA A 191 -23.30 -9.93 14.20
N ASN A 192 -22.13 -10.45 14.58
CA ASN A 192 -21.36 -9.92 15.71
C ASN A 192 -20.73 -8.56 15.36
N ALA A 193 -20.30 -8.41 14.11
CA ALA A 193 -19.79 -7.15 13.62
C ALA A 193 -20.89 -6.08 13.54
N VAL A 194 -22.10 -6.45 13.09
CA VAL A 194 -23.26 -5.56 13.06
C VAL A 194 -23.66 -5.13 14.47
N GLU A 195 -23.67 -6.03 15.45
CA GLU A 195 -23.99 -5.69 16.84
C GLU A 195 -23.04 -4.64 17.43
N THR A 196 -21.73 -4.81 17.21
CA THR A 196 -20.73 -3.85 17.67
C THR A 196 -20.75 -2.55 16.86
N PHE A 197 -21.02 -2.62 15.56
CA PHE A 197 -21.22 -1.45 14.71
C PHE A 197 -22.39 -0.59 15.22
N PHE A 198 -23.50 -1.19 15.66
CA PHE A 198 -24.61 -0.43 16.24
C PHE A 198 -24.26 0.31 17.53
N LYS A 199 -23.30 -0.19 18.31
CA LYS A 199 -22.83 0.46 19.55
C LYS A 199 -21.99 1.69 19.28
N GLY A 200 -21.13 1.68 18.26
CA GLY A 200 -20.20 2.80 18.05
C GLY A 200 -19.57 2.95 16.67
N GLY A 201 -20.03 2.22 15.65
CA GLY A 201 -19.44 2.25 14.31
C GLY A 201 -18.08 1.55 14.21
N TYR A 202 -17.70 0.77 15.21
CA TYR A 202 -16.49 -0.06 15.26
C TYR A 202 -16.89 -1.53 15.31
N TYR A 203 -16.03 -2.42 14.80
CA TYR A 203 -16.31 -3.86 14.76
C TYR A 203 -15.05 -4.68 14.45
N SER A 204 -15.16 -6.01 14.53
CA SER A 204 -14.09 -6.91 14.08
C SER A 204 -14.64 -8.00 13.16
N LEU A 205 -13.84 -8.44 12.19
CA LEU A 205 -14.16 -9.54 11.28
C LEU A 205 -13.00 -10.52 11.24
N ARG A 206 -13.31 -11.82 11.35
CA ARG A 206 -12.32 -12.89 11.12
C ARG A 206 -12.48 -13.39 9.69
N PHE A 207 -11.39 -13.38 8.95
CA PHE A 207 -11.35 -13.63 7.52
C PHE A 207 -10.52 -14.86 7.19
N ARG A 208 -11.08 -15.77 6.39
CA ARG A 208 -10.41 -16.97 5.90
C ARG A 208 -9.94 -16.74 4.46
N THR A 209 -8.63 -16.77 4.25
CA THR A 209 -7.97 -16.55 2.95
C THR A 209 -7.75 -17.83 2.16
N SER A 210 -7.83 -19.00 2.79
CA SER A 210 -7.73 -20.32 2.14
C SER A 210 -8.92 -21.20 2.53
N LYS A 211 -9.24 -22.15 1.64
CA LYS A 211 -10.18 -23.24 1.93
C LYS A 211 -9.60 -24.26 2.92
N ASP A 212 -8.29 -24.23 3.15
CA ASP A 212 -7.63 -25.07 4.13
C ASP A 212 -8.06 -24.67 5.55
N LYS A 213 -8.16 -25.66 6.44
CA LYS A 213 -8.43 -25.46 7.87
C LYS A 213 -7.20 -24.85 8.57
N GLN A 214 -6.86 -23.60 8.23
CA GLN A 214 -5.86 -22.84 8.98
C GLN A 214 -6.41 -22.48 10.36
N GLN A 215 -5.60 -22.70 11.40
CA GLN A 215 -5.95 -22.31 12.78
C GLN A 215 -5.85 -20.79 12.97
N THR A 216 -4.82 -20.16 12.41
CA THR A 216 -4.59 -18.72 12.41
C THR A 216 -5.40 -18.04 11.30
N LEU A 217 -6.18 -17.02 11.64
CA LEU A 217 -6.95 -16.23 10.67
C LEU A 217 -6.44 -14.79 10.58
N LEU A 218 -6.77 -14.14 9.46
CA LEU A 218 -6.68 -12.69 9.34
C LEU A 218 -7.85 -12.08 10.11
N ARG A 219 -7.59 -11.15 11.01
CA ARG A 219 -8.63 -10.39 11.71
C ARG A 219 -8.54 -8.91 11.34
N PHE A 220 -9.63 -8.36 10.84
CA PHE A 220 -9.80 -6.92 10.72
C PHE A 220 -10.32 -6.40 12.06
N ILE A 221 -9.63 -5.42 12.64
CA ILE A 221 -10.15 -4.64 13.76
C ILE A 221 -10.38 -3.23 13.23
N VAL A 222 -11.64 -2.84 13.14
CA VAL A 222 -12.07 -1.55 12.59
C VAL A 222 -12.45 -0.64 13.74
N LEU A 223 -11.70 0.44 13.93
CA LEU A 223 -12.01 1.46 14.93
C LEU A 223 -12.79 2.60 14.29
N ASN A 224 -13.81 3.09 14.98
CA ASN A 224 -14.32 4.43 14.73
C ASN A 224 -13.34 5.43 15.33
N SER A 225 -12.32 5.80 14.56
CA SER A 225 -11.26 6.71 14.98
C SER A 225 -11.72 8.15 15.15
N ALA A 226 -12.83 8.54 14.53
CA ALA A 226 -13.37 9.90 14.65
C ALA A 226 -13.76 10.22 16.11
N MET A 227 -14.23 9.22 16.87
CA MET A 227 -14.58 9.37 18.29
C MET A 227 -13.45 9.88 19.18
N PHE A 228 -12.20 9.70 18.76
CA PHE A 228 -11.04 10.11 19.56
C PHE A 228 -10.56 11.52 19.26
N GLN A 229 -11.09 12.18 18.23
CA GLN A 229 -10.70 13.55 17.90
C GLN A 229 -11.30 14.54 18.89
N SER A 230 -10.49 15.52 19.31
CA SER A 230 -10.92 16.54 20.28
C SER A 230 -12.15 17.33 19.82
N GLN A 231 -12.33 17.52 18.51
CA GLN A 231 -13.48 18.22 17.94
C GLN A 231 -14.83 17.53 18.17
N TYR A 232 -14.84 16.24 18.53
CA TYR A 232 -16.05 15.50 18.85
C TYR A 232 -16.24 15.22 20.35
N ASN A 233 -15.42 15.81 21.22
CA ASN A 233 -15.52 15.62 22.67
C ASN A 233 -16.89 16.02 23.24
N ASP A 234 -17.54 17.04 22.66
CA ASP A 234 -18.89 17.48 23.08
C ASP A 234 -20.01 16.69 22.38
N PHE A 235 -19.66 15.98 21.31
CA PHE A 235 -20.62 15.24 20.50
C PHE A 235 -20.83 13.80 20.97
N PHE A 236 -19.76 13.11 21.35
CA PHE A 236 -19.86 11.78 21.95
C PHE A 236 -20.01 11.88 23.46
N ASP A 237 -20.81 10.99 24.05
CA ASP A 237 -20.80 10.82 25.49
C ASP A 237 -19.42 10.30 25.92
N LEU A 238 -18.91 10.75 27.07
CA LEU A 238 -17.60 10.35 27.58
C LEU A 238 -17.44 8.83 27.72
N HIS A 239 -18.54 8.08 27.88
CA HIS A 239 -18.53 6.63 27.97
C HIS A 239 -18.27 5.94 26.61
N GLU A 240 -18.69 6.52 25.49
CA GLU A 240 -18.57 5.89 24.16
C GLU A 240 -17.12 5.61 23.73
N PRO A 241 -16.20 6.59 23.71
CA PRO A 241 -14.80 6.32 23.36
C PRO A 241 -14.13 5.39 24.38
N ILE A 242 -14.54 5.42 25.65
CA ILE A 242 -14.01 4.52 26.68
C ILE A 242 -14.47 3.08 26.45
N GLU A 243 -15.74 2.86 26.09
CA GLU A 243 -16.28 1.55 25.75
C GLU A 243 -15.57 0.96 24.52
N GLN A 244 -15.34 1.76 23.48
CA GLN A 244 -14.57 1.32 22.31
C GLN A 244 -13.14 0.94 22.67
N ILE A 245 -12.46 1.69 23.56
CA ILE A 245 -11.11 1.36 24.03
C ILE A 245 -11.10 0.04 24.83
N GLN A 246 -12.09 -0.19 25.68
CA GLN A 246 -12.23 -1.44 26.42
C GLN A 246 -12.52 -2.63 25.49
N TRP A 247 -13.41 -2.44 24.51
CA TRP A 247 -13.70 -3.40 23.47
C TRP A 247 -12.44 -3.73 22.64
N PHE A 248 -11.65 -2.71 22.28
CA PHE A 248 -10.41 -2.88 21.52
C PHE A 248 -9.40 -3.75 22.27
N ASN A 249 -9.22 -3.49 23.58
CA ASN A 249 -8.36 -4.31 24.44
C ASN A 249 -8.82 -5.77 24.49
N LYS A 250 -10.12 -6.01 24.71
CA LYS A 250 -10.69 -7.36 24.74
C LYS A 250 -10.56 -8.08 23.39
N THR A 251 -10.75 -7.36 22.29
CA THR A 251 -10.68 -7.92 20.94
C THR A 251 -9.24 -8.30 20.55
N LEU A 252 -8.25 -7.49 20.93
CA LEU A 252 -6.85 -7.82 20.74
C LEU A 252 -6.39 -8.97 21.65
N LEU A 253 -6.89 -9.06 22.88
CA LEU A 253 -6.66 -10.21 23.74
C LEU A 253 -7.21 -11.50 23.11
N ASP A 254 -8.46 -11.51 22.64
CA ASP A 254 -9.02 -12.67 21.95
C ASP A 254 -8.25 -12.99 20.64
N ALA A 255 -7.74 -11.98 19.93
CA ALA A 255 -6.88 -12.21 18.76
C ALA A 255 -5.55 -12.84 19.16
N HIS A 256 -4.98 -12.41 20.28
CA HIS A 256 -3.76 -12.97 20.84
C HIS A 256 -3.94 -14.44 21.21
N ASP A 257 -4.99 -14.77 21.97
CA ASP A 257 -5.29 -16.13 22.44
C ASP A 257 -5.60 -17.10 21.28
N ARG A 258 -6.13 -16.58 20.17
CA ARG A 258 -6.41 -17.36 18.94
C ARG A 258 -5.27 -17.36 17.94
N HIS A 259 -4.17 -16.67 18.24
CA HIS A 259 -3.06 -16.44 17.31
C HIS A 259 -3.48 -15.80 15.98
N ASP A 260 -4.55 -15.01 15.97
CA ASP A 260 -4.99 -14.27 14.79
C ASP A 260 -3.96 -13.17 14.46
N ARG A 261 -3.80 -12.88 13.16
CA ARG A 261 -2.99 -11.77 12.67
C ARG A 261 -3.89 -10.61 12.30
N VAL A 262 -3.56 -9.41 12.77
CA VAL A 262 -4.47 -8.26 12.77
C VAL A 262 -4.07 -7.22 11.72
N LEU A 263 -5.01 -6.84 10.86
CA LEU A 263 -4.98 -5.54 10.19
C LEU A 263 -5.82 -4.56 11.01
N LEU A 264 -5.16 -3.54 11.57
CA LEU A 264 -5.83 -2.48 12.29
C LEU A 264 -6.27 -1.40 11.30
N LEU A 265 -7.56 -1.11 11.24
CA LEU A 265 -8.14 -0.17 10.28
C LEU A 265 -8.71 1.02 11.05
N ILE A 266 -8.19 2.20 10.73
CA ILE A 266 -8.60 3.48 11.30
C ILE A 266 -8.77 4.48 10.15
N HIS A 267 -9.67 5.44 10.25
CA HIS A 267 -9.72 6.51 9.25
C HIS A 267 -8.70 7.60 9.60
N VAL A 268 -8.87 8.19 10.77
CA VAL A 268 -7.99 9.22 11.32
C VAL A 268 -6.74 8.53 11.90
N PRO A 269 -5.52 8.96 11.55
CA PRO A 269 -4.31 8.30 12.05
C PRO A 269 -3.92 8.74 13.47
N PHE A 270 -3.07 7.95 14.12
CA PHE A 270 -2.38 8.35 15.35
C PHE A 270 -1.37 9.49 15.11
N GLY A 271 -1.07 10.23 16.17
CA GLY A 271 -0.10 11.31 16.25
C GLY A 271 -0.70 12.64 15.83
N MET A 272 -0.03 13.32 14.90
CA MET A 272 -0.34 14.71 14.57
C MET A 272 -0.37 15.01 13.08
N ASN A 273 -1.05 16.09 12.72
CA ASN A 273 -0.89 16.74 11.44
C ASN A 273 0.34 17.64 11.48
N GLU A 274 1.45 17.20 10.90
CA GLU A 274 2.72 17.94 10.89
C GLU A 274 2.67 19.24 10.08
N ASN A 275 1.71 19.36 9.16
CA ASN A 275 1.55 20.55 8.31
C ASN A 275 0.67 21.62 8.99
N LEU A 276 -0.38 21.20 9.68
CA LEU A 276 -1.32 22.10 10.38
C LEU A 276 -1.05 22.20 11.88
N LEU A 277 -0.08 21.44 12.40
CA LEU A 277 0.41 21.47 13.78
C LEU A 277 -0.68 21.24 14.84
N TYR A 278 -1.55 20.26 14.61
CA TYR A 278 -2.54 19.81 15.60
C TYR A 278 -2.46 18.29 15.82
N LYS A 279 -2.91 17.84 17.00
CA LYS A 279 -3.02 16.42 17.38
C LYS A 279 -4.28 15.82 16.77
N PHE A 280 -4.21 14.63 16.19
CA PHE A 280 -5.40 13.98 15.67
C PHE A 280 -6.37 13.59 16.77
N TYR A 281 -5.83 13.03 17.86
CA TYR A 281 -6.62 12.56 18.99
C TYR A 281 -6.43 13.41 20.24
N ASP A 282 -7.45 13.39 21.09
CA ASP A 282 -7.28 13.77 22.49
C ASP A 282 -6.25 12.81 23.14
N LEU A 283 -5.27 13.41 23.82
CA LEU A 283 -4.12 12.70 24.37
C LEU A 283 -4.52 11.56 25.31
N LYS A 284 -5.61 11.73 26.07
CA LYS A 284 -6.08 10.72 27.03
C LYS A 284 -6.56 9.43 26.36
N TYR A 285 -7.06 9.52 25.13
CA TYR A 285 -7.49 8.35 24.34
C TYR A 285 -6.31 7.73 23.61
N GLU A 286 -5.47 8.56 22.99
CA GLU A 286 -4.29 8.09 22.26
C GLU A 286 -3.34 7.28 23.16
N GLN A 287 -3.04 7.76 24.36
CA GLN A 287 -2.17 7.04 25.30
C GLN A 287 -2.75 5.67 25.69
N LYS A 288 -4.06 5.58 25.92
CA LYS A 288 -4.72 4.30 26.24
C LYS A 288 -4.64 3.33 25.05
N LEU A 289 -4.93 3.80 23.84
CA LEU A 289 -4.84 2.98 22.62
C LEU A 289 -3.41 2.48 22.37
N LEU A 290 -2.41 3.37 22.46
CA LEU A 290 -1.00 3.01 22.29
C LEU A 290 -0.53 2.03 23.38
N SER A 291 -0.99 2.17 24.63
CA SER A 291 -0.66 1.21 25.70
C SER A 291 -1.25 -0.19 25.47
N ILE A 292 -2.38 -0.29 24.77
CA ILE A 292 -2.97 -1.57 24.36
C ILE A 292 -2.14 -2.15 23.19
N ILE A 293 -1.79 -1.31 22.22
CA ILE A 293 -0.94 -1.70 21.08
C ILE A 293 0.42 -2.22 21.58
N ASP A 294 1.00 -1.59 22.60
CA ASP A 294 2.26 -2.03 23.23
C ASP A 294 2.21 -3.49 23.72
N LYS A 295 1.03 -3.97 24.15
CA LYS A 295 0.85 -5.34 24.66
C LYS A 295 0.68 -6.36 23.55
N TYR A 296 0.09 -5.96 22.43
CA TYR A 296 -0.38 -6.89 21.38
C TYR A 296 0.23 -6.60 19.99
N SER A 297 1.28 -5.80 19.89
CA SER A 297 1.85 -5.39 18.59
C SER A 297 2.35 -6.55 17.75
N SER A 298 2.73 -7.68 18.36
CA SER A 298 3.14 -8.90 17.66
C SER A 298 2.02 -9.52 16.82
N ASN A 299 0.76 -9.34 17.23
CA ASN A 299 -0.41 -9.75 16.46
C ASN A 299 -0.69 -8.81 15.28
N ILE A 300 -0.34 -7.52 15.40
CA ILE A 300 -0.66 -6.48 14.40
C ILE A 300 0.33 -6.54 13.24
N ILE A 301 -0.17 -6.83 12.04
CA ILE A 301 0.60 -6.85 10.79
C ILE A 301 0.97 -5.42 10.38
N MET A 302 -0.04 -4.55 10.34
CA MET A 302 0.03 -3.17 9.88
C MET A 302 -1.23 -2.44 10.34
N CYS A 303 -1.11 -1.13 10.58
CA CYS A 303 -2.24 -0.22 10.70
C CYS A 303 -2.43 0.53 9.38
N LEU A 304 -3.65 0.59 8.84
CA LEU A 304 -3.96 1.31 7.61
C LEU A 304 -4.87 2.51 7.93
N SER A 305 -4.56 3.67 7.35
CA SER A 305 -5.31 4.91 7.58
C SER A 305 -5.57 5.75 6.34
N GLY A 306 -6.64 6.56 6.39
CA GLY A 306 -7.00 7.58 5.39
C GLY A 306 -6.73 9.00 5.91
N HIS A 307 -7.69 9.90 5.74
CA HIS A 307 -7.84 11.24 6.33
C HIS A 307 -6.83 12.30 5.88
N ARG A 308 -5.56 11.92 5.70
CA ARG A 308 -4.47 12.86 5.41
C ARG A 308 -4.46 13.34 3.97
N HIS A 309 -5.14 12.62 3.08
CA HIS A 309 -5.08 12.81 1.64
C HIS A 309 -3.65 12.78 1.09
N GLN A 310 -2.77 12.00 1.73
CA GLN A 310 -1.36 11.95 1.40
C GLN A 310 -0.85 10.52 1.47
N ASP A 311 0.02 10.19 0.52
CA ASP A 311 0.81 8.97 0.57
C ASP A 311 1.89 9.12 1.64
N MET A 312 1.75 8.39 2.74
CA MET A 312 2.72 8.45 3.82
C MET A 312 2.72 7.17 4.63
N PHE A 313 3.80 6.96 5.37
CA PHE A 313 3.86 5.96 6.42
C PHE A 313 4.52 6.54 7.66
N ARG A 314 4.17 5.98 8.81
CA ARG A 314 4.78 6.24 10.11
C ARG A 314 5.05 4.93 10.81
N VAL A 315 5.96 4.94 11.77
CA VAL A 315 6.18 3.80 12.65
C VAL A 315 6.10 4.26 14.09
N TYR A 316 5.10 3.75 14.80
CA TYR A 316 5.07 3.80 16.25
C TYR A 316 6.07 2.78 16.79
N SER A 317 6.96 3.22 17.67
CA SER A 317 7.97 2.36 18.30
C SER A 317 8.11 2.71 19.77
N SER A 318 8.04 1.69 20.62
CA SER A 318 8.34 1.75 22.04
C SER A 318 9.43 0.71 22.38
N SER A 319 9.74 0.51 23.66
CA SER A 319 10.63 -0.58 24.08
C SER A 319 10.05 -1.97 23.80
N ASN A 320 8.72 -2.08 23.68
CA ASN A 320 8.00 -3.36 23.61
C ASN A 320 7.30 -3.60 22.27
N ALA A 321 7.09 -2.54 21.48
CA ALA A 321 6.30 -2.62 20.26
C ALA A 321 6.91 -1.84 19.09
N THR A 322 6.63 -2.36 17.89
CA THR A 322 6.87 -1.67 16.63
C THR A 322 5.67 -1.89 15.72
N MET A 323 4.93 -0.82 15.41
CA MET A 323 3.74 -0.86 14.56
C MET A 323 3.88 0.13 13.42
N GLY A 324 3.90 -0.38 12.18
CA GLY A 324 3.79 0.42 10.99
C GLY A 324 2.36 0.95 10.80
N ILE A 325 2.25 2.18 10.33
CA ILE A 325 1.00 2.84 9.96
C ILE A 325 1.17 3.35 8.53
N ILE A 326 0.29 2.94 7.62
CA ILE A 326 0.31 3.39 6.24
C ILE A 326 -0.90 4.28 5.97
N GLY A 327 -0.64 5.55 5.69
CA GLY A 327 -1.60 6.53 5.22
C GLY A 327 -1.79 6.42 3.70
N HIS A 328 -3.03 6.58 3.26
CA HIS A 328 -3.42 6.41 1.87
C HIS A 328 -3.80 7.76 1.25
N PRO A 329 -3.37 8.02 0.00
CA PRO A 329 -3.87 9.15 -0.76
C PRO A 329 -5.37 8.96 -1.09
N PRO A 330 -6.11 10.05 -1.29
CA PRO A 330 -7.54 10.09 -1.47
C PRO A 330 -7.95 9.74 -2.91
N ILE A 331 -9.22 9.43 -3.11
CA ILE A 331 -9.85 9.51 -4.43
C ILE A 331 -10.12 10.97 -4.79
N SER A 332 -10.51 11.82 -3.83
CA SER A 332 -10.76 13.24 -4.08
C SER A 332 -9.49 14.01 -4.46
N PRO A 333 -9.48 14.81 -5.54
CA PRO A 333 -8.33 15.64 -5.89
C PRO A 333 -8.19 16.88 -4.99
N ILE A 334 -9.13 17.15 -4.08
CA ILE A 334 -9.19 18.42 -3.35
C ILE A 334 -7.90 18.76 -2.60
N GLY A 335 -7.53 20.04 -2.62
CA GLY A 335 -6.50 20.64 -1.79
C GLY A 335 -5.08 20.57 -2.35
N TYR A 336 -4.88 20.14 -3.61
CA TYR A 336 -3.54 20.02 -4.22
C TYR A 336 -2.58 19.18 -3.38
N LEU A 337 -3.09 18.16 -2.68
CA LEU A 337 -2.27 17.27 -1.84
C LEU A 337 -1.77 16.07 -2.65
N SER A 338 -2.61 15.54 -3.53
CA SER A 338 -2.32 14.39 -4.36
C SER A 338 -3.26 14.30 -5.55
N GLN A 339 -2.84 13.55 -6.57
CA GLN A 339 -3.75 13.09 -7.62
C GLN A 339 -4.75 12.06 -7.06
N PRO A 340 -5.97 11.93 -7.63
CA PRO A 340 -6.87 10.84 -7.34
C PRO A 340 -6.16 9.49 -7.41
N SER A 341 -6.32 8.67 -6.38
CA SER A 341 -5.44 7.54 -6.14
C SER A 341 -6.16 6.31 -5.57
N ILE A 342 -5.68 5.13 -5.95
CA ILE A 342 -6.09 3.83 -5.38
C ILE A 342 -4.87 2.95 -5.17
N ARG A 343 -4.90 2.06 -4.17
CA ARG A 343 -3.75 1.22 -3.83
C ARG A 343 -4.11 -0.26 -3.81
N LYS A 344 -3.31 -1.07 -4.51
CA LYS A 344 -3.39 -2.53 -4.47
C LYS A 344 -2.28 -3.08 -3.60
N TYR A 345 -2.60 -3.96 -2.67
CA TYR A 345 -1.62 -4.69 -1.88
C TYR A 345 -1.45 -6.11 -2.37
N SER A 346 -0.25 -6.65 -2.21
CA SER A 346 -0.01 -8.08 -2.26
C SER A 346 0.41 -8.60 -0.88
N TYR A 347 -0.03 -9.80 -0.53
CA TYR A 347 0.25 -10.40 0.77
C TYR A 347 0.33 -11.92 0.67
N ASN A 348 0.93 -12.56 1.67
CA ASN A 348 0.95 -14.02 1.77
C ASN A 348 -0.34 -14.52 2.43
N ARG A 349 -1.15 -15.32 1.75
CA ARG A 349 -2.43 -15.86 2.25
C ARG A 349 -2.28 -16.78 3.46
N LYS A 350 -1.11 -17.36 3.72
CA LYS A 350 -0.84 -18.24 4.86
C LYS A 350 -0.29 -17.47 6.07
N SER A 351 0.72 -16.63 5.86
CA SER A 351 1.37 -15.89 6.96
C SER A 351 0.74 -14.53 7.27
N PHE A 352 -0.13 -14.04 6.37
CA PHE A 352 -0.73 -12.71 6.36
C PHE A 352 0.25 -11.55 6.24
N THR A 353 1.53 -11.82 6.01
CA THR A 353 2.57 -10.80 5.82
C THR A 353 2.29 -10.00 4.55
N LEU A 354 2.22 -8.67 4.66
CA LEU A 354 2.17 -7.79 3.48
C LEU A 354 3.51 -7.89 2.74
N LYS A 355 3.46 -8.07 1.42
CA LYS A 355 4.65 -8.19 0.58
C LYS A 355 5.01 -6.86 -0.07
N ASP A 356 4.04 -6.22 -0.70
CA ASP A 356 4.26 -5.02 -1.50
C ASP A 356 2.94 -4.24 -1.69
N TYR A 357 3.03 -3.04 -2.25
CA TYR A 357 1.87 -2.37 -2.81
C TYR A 357 2.18 -1.66 -4.13
N GLU A 358 1.14 -1.53 -4.94
CA GLU A 358 1.10 -0.83 -6.21
C GLU A 358 0.19 0.39 -6.04
N GLN A 359 0.77 1.58 -6.15
CA GLN A 359 0.04 2.84 -6.15
C GLN A 359 -0.41 3.15 -7.57
N TYR A 360 -1.71 3.35 -7.77
CA TYR A 360 -2.26 3.84 -9.03
C TYR A 360 -2.84 5.22 -8.83
N SER A 361 -2.75 6.06 -9.86
CA SER A 361 -3.33 7.39 -9.85
C SER A 361 -3.90 7.77 -11.20
N LEU A 362 -4.83 8.73 -11.18
CA LEU A 362 -5.33 9.42 -12.36
C LEU A 362 -4.74 10.82 -12.38
N ASN A 363 -4.04 11.20 -13.45
CA ASN A 363 -3.67 12.60 -13.64
C ASN A 363 -4.92 13.40 -14.04
N VAL A 364 -5.53 14.12 -13.08
CA VAL A 364 -6.79 14.82 -13.33
C VAL A 364 -6.64 15.91 -14.40
N ASN A 365 -5.51 16.62 -14.46
CA ASN A 365 -5.26 17.63 -15.50
C ASN A 365 -5.23 17.01 -16.90
N GLU A 366 -4.54 15.87 -17.08
CA GLU A 366 -4.53 15.16 -18.36
C GLU A 366 -5.91 14.57 -18.68
N ALA A 367 -6.60 14.03 -17.67
CA ALA A 367 -7.92 13.46 -17.82
C ALA A 367 -8.92 14.50 -18.32
N GLU A 368 -8.88 15.72 -17.78
CA GLU A 368 -9.73 16.81 -18.26
C GLU A 368 -9.32 17.33 -19.63
N ARG A 369 -8.02 17.46 -19.90
CA ARG A 369 -7.54 17.90 -21.22
C ARG A 369 -7.93 16.93 -22.33
N THR A 370 -7.91 15.62 -22.04
CA THR A 370 -8.15 14.56 -23.03
C THR A 370 -9.55 13.97 -22.98
N GLN A 371 -10.32 14.31 -21.94
CA GLN A 371 -11.61 13.71 -21.60
C GLN A 371 -11.54 12.17 -21.51
N LYS A 372 -10.41 11.65 -20.98
CA LYS A 372 -10.13 10.20 -20.83
C LYS A 372 -9.56 9.89 -19.45
N ASP A 373 -10.13 8.90 -18.79
CA ASP A 373 -9.72 8.43 -17.47
C ASP A 373 -8.60 7.39 -17.51
N ARG A 374 -7.38 7.84 -17.81
CA ARG A 374 -6.20 6.97 -17.87
C ARG A 374 -5.59 6.77 -16.49
N TRP A 375 -6.12 5.81 -15.74
CA TRP A 375 -5.49 5.31 -14.52
C TRP A 375 -4.21 4.53 -14.85
N ALA A 376 -3.11 4.88 -14.19
CA ALA A 376 -1.80 4.29 -14.44
C ALA A 376 -1.09 3.92 -13.13
N LEU A 377 -0.19 2.94 -13.19
CA LEU A 377 0.70 2.61 -12.08
C LEU A 377 1.65 3.80 -11.85
N SER A 378 1.56 4.42 -10.68
CA SER A 378 2.45 5.50 -10.27
C SER A 378 3.79 4.92 -9.81
N TYR A 379 3.75 3.96 -8.88
CA TYR A 379 4.94 3.24 -8.42
C TYR A 379 4.57 1.94 -7.69
N ARG A 380 5.58 1.06 -7.54
CA ARG A 380 5.52 -0.11 -6.65
C ARG A 380 6.47 0.11 -5.48
N PHE A 381 6.02 -0.12 -4.24
CA PHE A 381 6.78 0.23 -3.03
C PHE A 381 8.19 -0.37 -3.00
N SER A 382 8.32 -1.69 -3.22
CA SER A 382 9.61 -2.37 -3.19
C SER A 382 10.61 -1.79 -4.20
N SER A 383 10.16 -1.54 -5.43
CA SER A 383 10.98 -0.96 -6.49
C SER A 383 11.31 0.52 -6.26
N TRP A 384 10.35 1.30 -5.75
CA TRP A 384 10.54 2.73 -5.49
C TRP A 384 11.46 2.99 -4.30
N TYR A 385 11.47 2.13 -3.29
CA TYR A 385 12.34 2.30 -2.12
C TYR A 385 13.49 1.30 -2.05
N HIS A 386 13.75 0.56 -3.13
CA HIS A 386 14.75 -0.53 -3.19
C HIS A 386 14.70 -1.46 -1.96
N GLN A 387 13.49 -1.78 -1.50
CA GLN A 387 13.27 -2.65 -0.34
C GLN A 387 12.94 -4.08 -0.80
N SER A 388 13.14 -5.05 0.08
CA SER A 388 12.63 -6.42 -0.13
C SER A 388 11.11 -6.43 -0.26
N LYS A 389 10.57 -7.49 -0.88
CA LYS A 389 9.11 -7.75 -0.99
C LYS A 389 8.49 -8.23 0.34
N GLU A 390 8.84 -7.57 1.43
CA GLU A 390 8.29 -7.78 2.76
C GLU A 390 8.03 -6.42 3.39
N LEU A 391 6.78 -5.99 3.33
CA LEU A 391 6.28 -4.76 3.92
C LEU A 391 5.87 -5.05 5.36
N THR A 392 6.80 -4.85 6.30
CA THR A 392 6.62 -5.09 7.73
C THR A 392 6.88 -3.79 8.50
N SER A 393 6.40 -3.70 9.74
CA SER A 393 6.71 -2.58 10.63
C SER A 393 8.22 -2.35 10.75
N THR A 394 9.01 -3.43 10.79
CA THR A 394 10.48 -3.37 10.87
C THR A 394 11.12 -2.89 9.57
N SER A 395 10.64 -3.34 8.40
CA SER A 395 11.18 -2.85 7.12
C SER A 395 10.83 -1.38 6.89
N LEU A 396 9.64 -0.93 7.30
CA LEU A 396 9.28 0.49 7.31
C LEU A 396 10.18 1.31 8.24
N LEU A 397 10.48 0.81 9.45
CA LEU A 397 11.38 1.51 10.38
C LEU A 397 12.79 1.67 9.80
N ARG A 398 13.31 0.63 9.15
CA ARG A 398 14.59 0.70 8.42
C ARG A 398 14.54 1.71 7.27
N LEU A 399 13.44 1.74 6.51
CA LEU A 399 13.25 2.72 5.44
C LEU A 399 13.20 4.15 5.99
N ILE A 400 12.55 4.39 7.14
CA ILE A 400 12.54 5.70 7.80
C ILE A 400 13.97 6.13 8.17
N TYR A 401 14.80 5.21 8.65
CA TYR A 401 16.22 5.50 8.90
C TYR A 401 16.94 5.93 7.61
N LEU A 402 16.73 5.22 6.49
CA LEU A 402 17.27 5.61 5.19
C LEU A 402 16.76 6.97 4.72
N ILE A 403 15.47 7.26 4.89
CA ILE A 403 14.86 8.56 4.58
C ILE A 403 15.49 9.69 5.38
N ARG A 404 15.93 9.44 6.62
CA ARG A 404 16.57 10.45 7.47
C ARG A 404 18.06 10.65 7.19
N THR A 405 18.71 9.68 6.58
CA THR A 405 20.19 9.64 6.45
C THR A 405 20.68 9.73 5.02
N ASN A 406 19.83 9.48 4.03
CA ASN A 406 20.21 9.44 2.63
C ASN A 406 19.24 10.30 1.78
N PRO A 407 19.74 11.39 1.15
CA PRO A 407 18.93 12.32 0.37
C PRO A 407 18.10 11.68 -0.76
N MET A 408 18.56 10.57 -1.33
CA MET A 408 17.83 9.84 -2.36
C MET A 408 16.48 9.33 -1.84
N TYR A 409 16.49 8.68 -0.68
CA TYR A 409 15.28 8.15 -0.05
C TYR A 409 14.40 9.28 0.50
N SER A 410 15.01 10.33 1.06
CA SER A 410 14.27 11.53 1.48
C SER A 410 13.50 12.13 0.29
N LYS A 411 14.17 12.35 -0.83
CA LYS A 411 13.56 12.90 -2.04
C LYS A 411 12.43 12.00 -2.54
N ARG A 412 12.68 10.69 -2.68
CA ARG A 412 11.67 9.72 -3.13
C ARG A 412 10.42 9.68 -2.23
N PHE A 413 10.59 9.79 -0.92
CA PHE A 413 9.46 9.87 0.02
C PHE A 413 8.67 11.18 -0.12
N LEU A 414 9.36 12.31 -0.24
CA LEU A 414 8.71 13.61 -0.41
C LEU A 414 7.96 13.72 -1.76
N LEU A 415 8.48 13.10 -2.83
CA LEU A 415 7.82 13.02 -4.14
C LEU A 415 6.48 12.28 -4.04
N THR A 416 6.44 11.14 -3.36
CA THR A 416 5.18 10.38 -3.18
C THR A 416 4.20 11.13 -2.28
N LYS A 417 4.68 11.80 -1.22
CA LYS A 417 3.81 12.51 -0.28
C LYS A 417 3.16 13.76 -0.89
N HIS A 418 3.83 14.41 -1.82
CA HIS A 418 3.41 15.66 -2.43
C HIS A 418 3.24 15.47 -3.94
N HIS A 419 2.13 14.83 -4.35
CA HIS A 419 1.91 14.29 -5.70
C HIS A 419 1.51 15.35 -6.77
N THR A 420 1.62 16.65 -6.49
CA THR A 420 1.25 17.73 -7.43
C THR A 420 2.39 18.18 -8.35
N GLU A 421 2.05 18.71 -9.53
CA GLU A 421 3.00 18.95 -10.63
C GLU A 421 4.23 19.79 -10.25
N ARG A 422 4.07 20.83 -9.42
CA ARG A 422 5.18 21.63 -8.91
C ARG A 422 4.95 22.11 -7.49
N THR A 423 5.79 21.66 -6.56
CA THR A 423 5.72 22.09 -5.16
C THR A 423 7.11 22.44 -4.65
N THR A 424 7.25 23.63 -4.07
CA THR A 424 8.46 24.02 -3.35
C THR A 424 8.28 23.68 -1.88
N LEU A 425 8.98 22.65 -1.41
CA LEU A 425 9.00 22.27 -0.01
C LEU A 425 10.05 23.08 0.73
N LYS A 426 9.58 23.94 1.64
CA LYS A 426 10.43 24.71 2.53
C LYS A 426 11.13 23.78 3.53
N LYS A 427 12.38 24.09 3.88
CA LYS A 427 13.18 23.35 4.87
C LYS A 427 12.41 22.95 6.13
N HIS A 428 11.67 23.88 6.74
CA HIS A 428 10.92 23.58 7.97
C HIS A 428 9.83 22.51 7.76
N ARG A 429 9.18 22.46 6.59
CA ARG A 429 8.18 21.43 6.27
C ARG A 429 8.81 20.05 6.11
N ILE A 430 10.01 20.00 5.54
CA ILE A 430 10.79 18.76 5.44
C ILE A 430 11.14 18.28 6.85
N ILE A 431 11.64 19.15 7.71
CA ILE A 431 11.98 18.83 9.10
C ILE A 431 10.75 18.32 9.88
N GLN A 432 9.62 19.02 9.79
CA GLN A 432 8.34 18.58 10.39
C GLN A 432 7.97 17.19 9.89
N THR A 433 8.01 16.97 8.58
CA THR A 433 7.72 15.67 7.97
C THR A 433 8.63 14.56 8.52
N LEU A 434 9.94 14.79 8.60
CA LEU A 434 10.91 13.81 9.08
C LEU A 434 10.76 13.48 10.57
N CYS A 435 10.42 14.47 11.41
CA CYS A 435 10.14 14.25 12.83
C CYS A 435 8.87 13.41 13.00
N ALA A 436 7.79 13.72 12.27
CA ALA A 436 6.51 13.03 12.37
C ALA A 436 6.53 11.56 11.91
N LEU A 437 7.59 11.10 11.22
CA LEU A 437 7.70 9.69 10.80
C LEU A 437 7.70 8.70 11.99
N THR A 438 8.20 9.11 13.15
CA THR A 438 8.26 8.24 14.35
C THR A 438 7.79 8.91 15.63
N LEU A 439 7.53 10.23 15.62
CA LEU A 439 7.14 10.97 16.82
C LEU A 439 5.63 11.21 16.79
N PHE A 440 4.95 10.61 17.77
CA PHE A 440 3.49 10.69 17.94
C PHE A 440 3.13 11.65 19.07
N ASN A 441 3.97 11.73 20.11
CA ASN A 441 3.83 12.73 21.15
C ASN A 441 4.13 14.13 20.58
N PHE A 442 3.22 15.07 20.83
CA PHE A 442 3.30 16.40 20.23
C PHE A 442 4.48 17.22 20.73
N ASP A 443 4.80 17.12 22.01
CA ASP A 443 5.87 17.90 22.63
C ASP A 443 7.24 17.39 22.17
N GLU A 444 7.40 16.08 22.07
CA GLU A 444 8.60 15.44 21.50
C GLU A 444 8.82 15.82 20.03
N PHE A 445 7.74 15.84 19.24
CA PHE A 445 7.79 16.31 17.86
C PHE A 445 8.24 17.77 17.76
N ILE A 446 7.65 18.68 18.56
CA ILE A 446 8.03 20.10 18.54
C ILE A 446 9.49 20.28 18.99
N LEU A 447 9.94 19.49 19.96
CA LEU A 447 11.34 19.48 20.38
C LEU A 447 12.26 19.02 19.24
N CYS A 448 11.90 17.94 18.55
CA CYS A 448 12.62 17.45 17.37
C CYS A 448 12.74 18.53 16.29
N THR A 449 11.63 19.20 15.93
CA THR A 449 11.66 20.22 14.87
C THR A 449 12.57 21.37 15.25
N ARG A 450 12.49 21.87 16.50
CA ARG A 450 13.33 22.96 17.00
C ARG A 450 14.82 22.60 17.01
N ILE A 451 15.17 21.37 17.41
CA ILE A 451 16.56 20.91 17.44
C ILE A 451 17.12 20.82 16.01
N LEU A 452 16.38 20.21 15.08
CA LEU A 452 16.85 20.03 13.70
C LEU A 452 16.94 21.37 12.95
N GLU A 453 16.06 22.32 13.22
CA GLU A 453 16.12 23.68 12.66
C GLU A 453 17.37 24.44 13.14
N ARG A 454 17.71 24.33 14.44
CA ARG A 454 18.89 25.00 15.01
C ARG A 454 20.21 24.42 14.52
N LYS A 455 20.28 23.10 14.33
CA LYS A 455 21.52 22.40 13.91
C LYS A 455 21.97 22.71 12.47
N ARG A 456 21.30 23.63 11.75
CA ARG A 456 21.56 23.96 10.32
C ARG A 456 21.78 22.70 9.46
N ILE A 457 21.05 21.63 9.74
CA ILE A 457 21.18 20.37 8.98
C ILE A 457 20.90 20.65 7.50
N GLN A 458 21.63 19.94 6.63
CA GLN A 458 21.78 20.11 5.19
C GLN A 458 20.50 19.82 4.36
N TYR A 459 19.32 20.16 4.88
CA TYR A 459 18.08 20.16 4.12
C TYR A 459 17.88 21.55 3.54
N ASP A 460 18.15 21.69 2.25
CA ASP A 460 17.80 22.88 1.48
C ASP A 460 16.33 22.82 1.03
N ASN A 461 15.81 23.94 0.52
CA ASN A 461 14.49 23.94 -0.10
C ASN A 461 14.50 23.00 -1.31
N ILE A 462 13.52 22.11 -1.40
CA ILE A 462 13.41 21.16 -2.50
C ILE A 462 12.30 21.62 -3.43
N VAL A 463 12.63 21.82 -4.71
CA VAL A 463 11.65 21.98 -5.77
C VAL A 463 11.36 20.61 -6.36
N ILE A 464 10.11 20.16 -6.21
CA ILE A 464 9.63 18.90 -6.78
C ILE A 464 8.96 19.22 -8.12
N ASN A 465 9.37 18.51 -9.17
CA ASN A 465 8.70 18.52 -10.48
C ASN A 465 8.22 17.09 -10.83
N ASN A 466 6.99 16.77 -10.46
CA ASN A 466 6.52 15.38 -10.41
C ASN A 466 6.37 14.72 -11.78
N THR A 467 5.93 15.44 -12.81
CA THR A 467 5.71 14.89 -14.15
C THR A 467 7.00 14.44 -14.83
N SER A 468 8.14 15.07 -14.54
CA SER A 468 9.43 14.64 -15.06
C SER A 468 10.11 13.59 -14.17
N GLU A 469 10.06 13.76 -12.85
CA GLU A 469 10.86 12.94 -11.93
C GLU A 469 10.26 11.56 -11.66
N ILE A 470 8.93 11.44 -11.52
CA ILE A 470 8.29 10.14 -11.33
C ILE A 470 8.43 9.30 -12.61
N ASN A 471 8.23 9.90 -13.78
CA ASN A 471 8.41 9.21 -15.07
C ASN A 471 9.87 8.79 -15.32
N PHE A 472 10.84 9.61 -14.92
CA PHE A 472 12.26 9.25 -14.98
C PHE A 472 12.58 8.04 -14.10
N HIS A 473 12.12 8.04 -12.84
CA HIS A 473 12.37 6.94 -11.91
C HIS A 473 11.57 5.67 -12.25
N ALA A 474 10.37 5.79 -12.83
CA ALA A 474 9.64 4.65 -13.40
C ALA A 474 10.43 4.01 -14.57
N ASN A 475 11.13 4.81 -15.37
CA ASN A 475 12.04 4.31 -16.41
C ASN A 475 13.31 3.66 -15.84
N GLU A 476 13.89 4.19 -14.75
CA GLU A 476 15.00 3.52 -14.05
C GLU A 476 14.62 2.10 -13.60
N GLN A 477 13.40 1.90 -13.10
CA GLN A 477 12.89 0.57 -12.70
C GLN A 477 12.85 -0.42 -13.88
N LEU A 478 12.51 0.04 -15.08
CA LEU A 478 12.56 -0.78 -16.30
C LEU A 478 14.00 -1.09 -16.72
N ILE A 479 14.94 -0.16 -16.48
CA ILE A 479 16.36 -0.32 -16.82
C ILE A 479 17.04 -1.34 -15.92
N GLU A 480 16.81 -1.30 -14.59
CA GLU A 480 17.37 -2.31 -13.68
C GLU A 480 16.94 -3.73 -14.05
N TYR A 481 15.67 -3.92 -14.41
CA TYR A 481 15.18 -5.23 -14.88
C TYR A 481 15.89 -5.68 -16.16
N ARG A 482 16.12 -4.76 -17.11
CA ARG A 482 16.87 -5.04 -18.34
C ARG A 482 18.34 -5.37 -18.07
N ILE A 483 18.97 -4.72 -17.09
CA ILE A 483 20.36 -4.99 -16.68
C ILE A 483 20.48 -6.37 -16.03
N ILE A 484 19.58 -6.71 -15.12
CA ILE A 484 19.54 -8.04 -14.49
C ILE A 484 19.34 -9.13 -15.56
N TYR A 485 18.39 -8.92 -16.48
CA TYR A 485 18.16 -9.85 -17.59
C TYR A 485 19.41 -9.99 -18.48
N ARG A 486 20.07 -8.89 -18.85
CA ARG A 486 21.31 -8.91 -19.64
C ARG A 486 22.46 -9.63 -18.91
N ARG A 487 22.59 -9.43 -17.60
CA ARG A 487 23.61 -10.16 -16.79
C ARG A 487 23.33 -11.65 -16.77
N ILE A 488 22.08 -12.07 -16.57
CA ILE A 488 21.69 -13.48 -16.60
C ILE A 488 21.94 -14.08 -18.00
N ALA A 489 21.54 -13.38 -19.07
CA ALA A 489 21.76 -13.83 -20.44
C ALA A 489 23.26 -13.92 -20.79
N PHE A 490 24.07 -12.97 -20.32
CA PHE A 490 25.52 -12.96 -20.53
C PHE A 490 26.22 -14.06 -19.74
N SER A 491 25.84 -14.30 -18.49
CA SER A 491 26.33 -15.45 -17.70
C SER A 491 25.97 -16.78 -18.35
N PHE A 492 24.76 -16.89 -18.92
CA PHE A 492 24.34 -18.08 -19.67
C PHE A 492 25.14 -18.25 -20.98
N PHE A 493 25.43 -17.16 -21.69
CA PHE A 493 26.28 -17.18 -22.88
C PHE A 493 27.72 -17.61 -22.57
N ILE A 494 28.35 -17.04 -21.52
CA ILE A 494 29.68 -17.46 -21.06
C ILE A 494 29.70 -18.96 -20.73
N PHE A 495 28.66 -19.44 -20.04
CA PHE A 495 28.53 -20.85 -19.71
C PHE A 495 28.51 -21.75 -20.97
N ILE A 496 27.76 -21.35 -22.00
CA ILE A 496 27.75 -22.05 -23.29
C ILE A 496 29.12 -22.01 -23.96
N VAL A 497 29.80 -20.86 -23.98
CA VAL A 497 31.13 -20.72 -24.60
C VAL A 497 32.17 -21.59 -23.90
N ILE A 498 32.16 -21.64 -22.56
CA ILE A 498 33.07 -22.50 -21.78
C ILE A 498 32.82 -23.97 -22.13
N ILE A 499 31.55 -24.40 -22.18
CA ILE A 499 31.19 -25.77 -22.57
C ILE A 499 31.69 -26.07 -23.99
N SER A 500 31.39 -25.19 -24.96
CA SER A 500 31.81 -25.37 -26.35
C SER A 500 33.33 -25.41 -26.52
N TYR A 501 34.07 -24.57 -25.80
CA TYR A 501 35.54 -24.58 -25.80
C TYR A 501 36.10 -25.88 -25.22
N PHE A 502 35.51 -26.39 -24.14
CA PHE A 502 35.95 -27.65 -23.54
C PHE A 502 35.69 -28.83 -24.48
N VAL A 503 34.51 -28.87 -25.11
CA VAL A 503 34.15 -29.86 -26.15
C VAL A 503 35.12 -29.77 -27.34
N TYR A 504 35.46 -28.57 -27.78
CA TYR A 504 36.42 -28.34 -28.88
C TYR A 504 37.85 -28.76 -28.52
N ARG A 505 38.35 -28.44 -27.32
CA ARG A 505 39.67 -28.88 -26.84
C ARG A 505 39.77 -30.39 -26.69
N ILE A 506 38.67 -31.02 -26.27
CA ILE A 506 38.53 -32.47 -26.28
C ILE A 506 38.65 -32.96 -27.72
N HIS A 507 37.86 -32.44 -28.66
CA HIS A 507 37.92 -32.82 -30.07
C HIS A 507 39.33 -32.71 -30.67
N LEU A 508 40.02 -31.58 -30.47
CA LEU A 508 41.40 -31.39 -30.93
C LEU A 508 42.39 -32.40 -30.32
N LYS A 509 42.26 -32.70 -29.03
CA LYS A 509 43.12 -33.68 -28.35
C LYS A 509 42.88 -35.11 -28.84
N PHE A 510 41.70 -35.40 -29.41
CA PHE A 510 41.40 -36.67 -30.08
C PHE A 510 41.80 -36.68 -31.56
N SER A 511 41.66 -35.56 -32.27
CA SER A 511 42.08 -35.43 -33.67
C SER A 511 43.60 -35.49 -33.84
N CYS A 512 44.39 -34.99 -32.88
CA CYS A 512 45.86 -35.10 -32.89
C CYS A 512 46.40 -36.52 -32.58
N ASN A 513 45.56 -37.47 -32.16
CA ASN A 513 46.00 -38.86 -31.91
C ASN A 513 45.73 -39.81 -33.09
N ILE A 514 45.18 -39.31 -34.20
CA ILE A 514 44.76 -40.13 -35.36
C ILE A 514 45.60 -39.85 -36.62
N VAL A 515 46.37 -38.76 -36.65
CA VAL A 515 47.33 -38.45 -37.73
C VAL A 515 48.58 -37.81 -37.10
N ASP A 516 49.76 -38.35 -37.40
CA ASP A 516 51.06 -37.85 -36.94
C ASP A 516 51.15 -36.31 -37.01
N CYS A 517 51.57 -35.68 -35.92
CA CYS A 517 52.03 -34.30 -35.91
C CYS A 517 53.37 -34.24 -35.18
N GLU A 518 54.43 -33.97 -35.95
CA GLU A 518 55.68 -33.34 -35.48
C GLU A 518 55.40 -31.99 -34.81
#